data_AF-A0A7W3UY87-F1
#
_entry.id   AF-A0A7W3UY87-F1
#
_cell.length_a   1.000
_cell.length_b   1.000
_cell.length_c   1.000
_cell.angle_alpha   90.00
_cell.angle_beta   90.00
_cell.angle_gamma   90.00
#
_symmetry.space_group_name_H-M   'P 1'
#
loop_
_entity.id
_entity.type
_entity.pdbx_description
1 polymer ?
#
loop_
_entity_poly.entity_id
_entity_poly.type
_entity_poly.pdbx_seq_one_letter_code
_entity_poly.pdbx_strand_id
1 'polypeptide(L)'
;MSPSLRLYSGYLLSSLLAVLLALPVASLLGAALVLGWEWWNLDSGPRLWRELPMLVLLVAFFAVAAGGLVALLFGAPLYALLAWKGWARWWSVALLALLPTLVVGWREPQSAGLYLLFGLGTALFTHLFHRHTRLGQLAWALAGAQRVAAPR
;
A
#
# COMPACT_ATOMS: atom_id res chain seq x y z
N MET A 1 -24.05 -5.28 18.50
CA MET A 1 -22.68 -5.28 17.95
C MET A 1 -21.69 -4.99 19.08
N SER A 2 -20.73 -5.88 19.33
CA SER A 2 -19.79 -5.74 20.47
C SER A 2 -18.92 -4.48 20.32
N PRO A 3 -18.45 -3.85 21.42
CA PRO A 3 -17.53 -2.72 21.35
C PRO A 3 -16.22 -3.05 20.62
N SER A 4 -15.74 -4.29 20.70
CA SER A 4 -14.57 -4.77 19.96
C SER A 4 -14.76 -4.76 18.44
N LEU A 5 -15.95 -5.12 17.95
CA LEU A 5 -16.28 -5.13 16.51
C LEU A 5 -16.35 -3.72 15.93
N ARG A 6 -16.85 -2.74 16.69
CA ARG A 6 -16.90 -1.33 16.24
C ARG A 6 -15.50 -0.73 16.12
N LEU A 7 -14.63 -1.02 17.07
CA LEU A 7 -13.22 -0.61 17.01
C LEU A 7 -12.53 -1.18 15.78
N TYR A 8 -12.67 -2.48 15.53
CA TYR A 8 -12.09 -3.11 14.35
C TYR A 8 -12.61 -2.50 13.03
N SER A 9 -13.92 -2.25 12.92
CA SER A 9 -14.49 -1.61 11.72
C SER A 9 -13.92 -0.21 11.45
N GLY A 10 -13.60 0.56 12.50
CA GLY A 10 -12.94 1.85 12.35
C GLY A 10 -11.54 1.72 11.74
N TYR A 11 -10.73 0.77 12.24
CA TYR A 11 -9.39 0.49 11.70
C TYR A 11 -9.44 -0.09 10.28
N LEU A 12 -10.46 -0.89 9.97
CA LEU A 12 -10.64 -1.46 8.63
C LEU A 12 -10.95 -0.36 7.61
N LEU A 13 -11.91 0.53 7.93
CA LEU A 13 -12.27 1.65 7.06
C LEU A 13 -11.09 2.61 6.83
N SER A 14 -10.36 2.96 7.90
CA SER A 14 -9.17 3.82 7.76
C SER A 14 -8.07 3.16 6.94
N SER A 15 -7.88 1.85 7.07
CA SER A 15 -6.89 1.09 6.28
C SER A 15 -7.30 0.99 4.83
N LEU A 16 -8.58 0.78 4.52
CA LEU A 16 -9.09 0.78 3.15
C LEU A 16 -8.88 2.13 2.47
N LEU A 17 -9.22 3.24 3.15
CA LEU A 17 -8.99 4.58 2.63
C LEU A 17 -7.49 4.86 2.45
N ALA A 18 -6.65 4.43 3.38
CA ALA A 18 -5.20 4.58 3.27
C ALA A 18 -4.64 3.82 2.06
N VAL A 19 -5.11 2.58 1.82
CA VAL A 19 -4.73 1.80 0.63
C VAL A 19 -5.22 2.48 -0.65
N LEU A 20 -6.47 2.95 -0.70
CA LEU A 20 -7.02 3.66 -1.86
C LEU A 20 -6.20 4.91 -2.25
N LEU A 21 -5.63 5.60 -1.27
CA LEU A 21 -4.75 6.75 -1.51
C LEU A 21 -3.30 6.34 -1.81
N ALA A 22 -2.80 5.29 -1.17
CA ALA A 22 -1.44 4.79 -1.34
C ALA A 22 -1.21 4.16 -2.71
N LEU A 23 -2.19 3.40 -3.20
CA LEU A 23 -2.03 2.55 -4.38
C LEU A 23 -1.72 3.35 -5.66
N PRO A 24 -2.44 4.44 -6.00
CA PRO A 24 -2.13 5.25 -7.18
C PRO A 24 -0.75 5.91 -7.08
N VAL A 25 -0.39 6.42 -5.90
CA VAL A 25 0.89 7.09 -5.67
C VAL A 25 2.05 6.09 -5.81
N ALA A 26 1.95 4.93 -5.15
CA ALA A 26 2.95 3.86 -5.25
C ALA A 26 3.09 3.35 -6.69
N SER A 27 1.98 3.21 -7.41
CA SER A 27 1.97 2.75 -8.81
C SER A 27 2.62 3.75 -9.75
N LEU A 28 2.34 5.04 -9.59
CA LEU A 28 2.97 6.10 -10.40
C LEU A 28 4.48 6.17 -10.14
N LEU A 29 4.90 6.15 -8.87
CA LEU A 29 6.32 6.19 -8.52
C LEU A 29 7.05 4.94 -8.99
N GLY A 30 6.45 3.76 -8.81
CA GLY A 30 7.00 2.50 -9.29
C GLY A 30 7.16 2.49 -10.80
N ALA A 31 6.11 2.86 -11.55
CA ALA A 31 6.16 2.94 -13.01
C ALA A 31 7.20 3.94 -13.50
N ALA A 32 7.30 5.12 -12.87
CA ALA A 32 8.30 6.13 -13.21
C ALA A 32 9.73 5.64 -12.96
N LEU A 33 9.98 4.94 -11.85
CA LEU A 33 11.29 4.38 -11.53
C LEU A 33 11.70 3.28 -12.50
N VAL A 34 10.80 2.33 -12.78
CA VAL A 34 11.09 1.21 -13.70
C VAL A 34 11.34 1.72 -15.10
N LEU A 35 10.43 2.54 -15.64
CA LEU A 35 10.57 3.06 -17.00
C LEU A 35 11.74 4.04 -17.11
N GLY A 36 12.01 4.83 -16.07
CA GLY A 36 13.18 5.71 -16.02
C GLY A 36 14.50 4.93 -15.99
N TRP A 37 14.55 3.80 -15.27
CA TRP A 37 15.72 2.92 -15.21
C TRP A 37 15.98 2.20 -16.54
N GLU A 38 14.94 1.60 -17.12
CA GLU A 38 15.02 0.98 -18.45
C GLU A 38 15.45 2.02 -19.50
N TRP A 39 14.92 3.24 -19.41
CA TRP A 39 15.26 4.32 -20.31
C TRP A 39 16.73 4.76 -20.20
N TRP A 40 17.28 4.85 -18.99
CA TRP A 40 18.69 5.15 -18.76
C TRP A 40 19.63 4.11 -19.40
N ASN A 41 19.20 2.84 -19.45
CA ASN A 41 20.01 1.75 -19.99
C ASN A 41 19.83 1.53 -21.50
N LEU A 42 18.74 2.00 -22.11
CA LEU A 42 18.36 1.66 -23.49
C LEU A 42 18.79 2.68 -24.56
N ASP A 43 19.63 3.67 -24.24
CA ASP A 43 20.16 4.68 -25.20
C ASP A 43 19.08 5.25 -26.16
N SER A 44 17.87 5.37 -25.62
CA SER A 44 16.66 5.58 -26.41
C SER A 44 16.47 7.08 -26.67
N GLY A 45 16.63 7.48 -27.93
CA GLY A 45 16.65 8.88 -28.36
C GLY A 45 15.42 9.75 -28.00
N PRO A 46 15.46 11.06 -28.32
CA PRO A 46 14.57 12.09 -27.77
C PRO A 46 13.05 11.94 -28.08
N ARG A 47 12.64 11.03 -28.98
CA ARG A 47 11.22 10.81 -29.29
C ARG A 47 10.45 10.14 -28.14
N LEU A 48 11.09 9.28 -27.36
CA LEU A 48 10.45 8.54 -26.27
C LEU A 48 10.16 9.40 -25.04
N TRP A 49 10.85 10.54 -24.86
CA TRP A 49 10.57 11.50 -23.78
C TRP A 49 9.14 12.05 -23.82
N ARG A 50 8.58 12.18 -25.01
CA ARG A 50 7.22 12.68 -25.20
C ARG A 50 6.16 11.65 -24.78
N GLU A 51 6.47 10.37 -24.97
CA GLU A 51 5.56 9.24 -24.67
C GLU A 51 5.75 8.70 -23.24
N LEU A 52 6.89 8.98 -22.60
CA LEU A 52 7.26 8.50 -21.27
C LEU A 52 6.19 8.77 -20.19
N PRO A 53 5.60 9.97 -20.09
CA PRO A 53 4.52 10.22 -19.12
C PRO A 53 3.29 9.36 -19.35
N MET A 54 2.91 9.13 -20.62
CA MET A 54 1.75 8.30 -20.96
C MET A 54 2.02 6.82 -20.67
N LEU A 55 3.23 6.34 -20.94
CA LEU A 55 3.66 4.98 -20.57
C LEU A 55 3.66 4.78 -19.06
N VAL A 56 4.16 5.75 -18.29
CA VAL A 56 4.11 5.72 -16.81
C VAL A 56 2.67 5.65 -16.32
N LEU A 57 1.78 6.48 -16.86
CA LEU A 57 0.35 6.45 -16.50
C LEU A 57 -0.30 5.10 -16.83
N LEU A 58 0.00 4.53 -18.01
CA LEU A 58 -0.55 3.26 -18.44
C LEU A 58 -0.08 2.10 -17.55
N VAL A 59 1.22 2.01 -17.29
CA VAL A 59 1.79 0.98 -16.41
C VAL A 59 1.27 1.14 -14.99
N ALA A 60 1.20 2.37 -14.48
CA ALA A 60 0.62 2.65 -13.17
C ALA A 60 -0.85 2.23 -13.10
N PHE A 61 -1.64 2.49 -14.15
CA PHE A 61 -3.04 2.07 -14.22
C PHE A 61 -3.19 0.55 -14.14
N PHE A 62 -2.40 -0.20 -14.91
CA PHE A 62 -2.42 -1.66 -14.85
C PHE A 62 -1.96 -2.18 -13.48
N ALA A 63 -0.94 -1.58 -12.87
CA ALA A 63 -0.50 -1.90 -11.52
C ALA A 63 -1.59 -1.65 -10.47
N VAL A 64 -2.34 -0.54 -10.61
CA VAL A 64 -3.50 -0.25 -9.76
C VAL A 64 -4.61 -1.28 -9.97
N ALA A 65 -4.96 -1.59 -11.22
CA ALA A 65 -6.05 -2.49 -11.55
C ALA A 65 -5.75 -3.93 -11.10
N ALA A 66 -4.53 -4.42 -11.33
CA ALA A 66 -4.13 -5.78 -10.96
C ALA A 66 -3.83 -5.91 -9.46
N GLY A 67 -3.08 -4.95 -8.88
CA GLY A 67 -2.64 -4.99 -7.49
C GLY A 67 -3.69 -4.47 -6.49
N GLY A 68 -4.60 -3.61 -6.92
CA GLY A 68 -5.57 -2.94 -6.06
C GLY A 68 -6.55 -3.90 -5.41
N LEU A 69 -7.05 -4.88 -6.14
CA LEU A 69 -7.97 -5.87 -5.59
C LEU A 69 -7.31 -6.69 -4.47
N VAL A 70 -6.07 -7.14 -4.69
CA VAL A 70 -5.31 -7.90 -3.69
C VAL A 70 -5.01 -7.04 -2.45
N ALA A 71 -4.61 -5.79 -2.66
CA ALA A 71 -4.32 -4.85 -1.59
C ALA A 71 -5.58 -4.52 -0.76
N LEU A 72 -6.75 -4.39 -1.39
CA LEU A 72 -8.01 -4.08 -0.70
C LEU A 72 -8.60 -5.31 0.01
N LEU A 73 -8.53 -6.50 -0.59
CA LEU A 73 -9.12 -7.72 -0.02
C LEU A 73 -8.24 -8.37 1.05
N PHE A 74 -6.92 -8.25 0.94
CA PHE A 74 -5.98 -8.92 1.86
C PHE A 74 -5.08 -7.93 2.58
N GLY A 75 -4.49 -6.97 1.87
CA GLY A 75 -3.56 -5.99 2.45
C GLY A 75 -4.18 -5.10 3.53
N ALA A 76 -5.29 -4.41 3.20
CA ALA A 76 -5.96 -3.48 4.09
C ALA A 76 -6.54 -4.18 5.34
N PRO A 77 -7.22 -5.34 5.24
CA PRO A 77 -7.73 -6.05 6.41
C PRO A 77 -6.62 -6.60 7.30
N LEU A 78 -5.53 -7.10 6.71
CA LEU A 78 -4.39 -7.62 7.45
C LEU A 78 -3.65 -6.48 8.18
N TYR A 79 -3.48 -5.33 7.54
CA TYR A 79 -2.92 -4.15 8.17
C TYR A 79 -3.83 -3.61 9.29
N ALA A 80 -5.15 -3.58 9.08
CA ALA A 80 -6.13 -3.20 10.10
C ALA A 80 -6.08 -4.13 11.32
N LEU A 81 -5.91 -5.44 11.11
CA LEU A 81 -5.74 -6.42 12.18
C LEU A 81 -4.48 -6.15 13.00
N LEU A 82 -3.36 -5.86 12.34
CA LEU A 82 -2.11 -5.49 13.00
C LEU A 82 -2.23 -4.16 13.76
N ALA A 83 -2.92 -3.17 13.19
CA ALA A 83 -3.18 -1.88 13.83
C ALA A 83 -4.06 -2.05 15.09
N TRP A 84 -5.13 -2.83 14.99
CA TRP A 84 -6.03 -3.12 16.11
C TRP A 84 -5.31 -3.78 17.30
N LYS A 85 -4.36 -4.70 17.01
CA LYS A 85 -3.50 -5.32 18.02
C LYS A 85 -2.35 -4.42 18.53
N GLY A 86 -2.21 -3.20 18.01
CA GLY A 86 -1.11 -2.29 18.36
C GLY A 86 0.25 -2.72 17.79
N TRP A 87 0.25 -3.59 16.78
CA TRP A 87 1.44 -4.17 16.17
C TRP A 87 1.82 -3.53 14.84
N ALA A 88 1.02 -2.57 14.32
CA ALA A 88 1.34 -1.81 13.12
C ALA A 88 2.58 -0.91 13.32
N ARG A 89 3.76 -1.51 13.16
CA ARG A 89 5.08 -0.88 13.24
C ARG A 89 5.74 -0.94 11.86
N TRP A 90 6.91 -0.30 11.72
CA TRP A 90 7.69 -0.35 10.47
C TRP A 90 8.02 -1.78 10.02
N TRP A 91 8.20 -2.72 10.94
CA TRP A 91 8.36 -4.15 10.63
C TRP A 91 7.14 -4.76 9.91
N SER A 92 5.93 -4.27 10.19
CA SER A 92 4.70 -4.72 9.52
C SER A 92 4.70 -4.35 8.04
N VAL A 93 5.29 -3.21 7.68
CA VAL A 93 5.45 -2.76 6.30
C VAL A 93 6.34 -3.72 5.53
N ALA A 94 7.47 -4.10 6.12
CA ALA A 94 8.39 -5.07 5.52
C ALA A 94 7.72 -6.44 5.34
N LEU A 95 7.02 -6.95 6.36
CA LEU A 95 6.30 -8.23 6.32
C LEU A 95 5.22 -8.26 5.24
N LEU A 96 4.41 -7.20 5.15
CA LEU A 96 3.32 -7.10 4.17
C LEU A 96 3.83 -6.98 2.74
N ALA A 97 5.01 -6.40 2.54
CA ALA A 97 5.65 -6.35 1.24
C ALA A 97 6.32 -7.68 0.87
N LEU A 98 7.04 -8.31 1.82
CA LEU A 98 7.78 -9.56 1.59
C LEU A 98 6.88 -10.73 1.20
N LEU A 99 5.70 -10.85 1.82
CA LEU A 99 4.82 -12.00 1.61
C LEU A 99 4.38 -12.17 0.13
N PRO A 100 3.76 -11.16 -0.52
CA PRO A 100 3.38 -11.27 -1.92
C PRO A 100 4.60 -11.37 -2.84
N THR A 101 5.71 -10.69 -2.50
CA THR A 101 6.94 -10.78 -3.30
C THR A 101 7.55 -12.18 -3.27
N LEU A 102 7.55 -12.88 -2.13
CA LEU A 102 8.07 -14.25 -2.05
C LEU A 102 7.20 -15.22 -2.86
N VAL A 103 5.88 -15.05 -2.82
CA VAL A 103 4.93 -15.89 -3.58
C VAL A 103 5.11 -15.71 -5.09
N VAL A 104 5.20 -14.46 -5.56
CA VAL A 104 5.34 -14.17 -7.00
C VAL A 104 6.78 -14.38 -7.47
N GLY A 105 7.76 -13.97 -6.66
CA GLY A 105 9.19 -14.07 -6.96
C GLY A 105 9.72 -15.49 -7.01
N TRP A 106 9.04 -16.46 -6.37
CA TRP A 106 9.34 -17.88 -6.60
C TRP A 106 9.07 -18.26 -8.06
N ARG A 107 7.95 -17.81 -8.64
CA ARG A 107 7.58 -18.14 -10.02
C ARG A 107 8.34 -17.32 -11.05
N GLU A 108 8.59 -16.05 -10.74
CA GLU A 108 9.29 -15.11 -11.64
C GLU A 108 10.36 -14.33 -10.88
N PRO A 109 11.57 -14.89 -10.72
CA PRO A 109 12.64 -14.25 -9.96
C PRO A 109 13.16 -12.96 -10.61
N GLN A 110 13.06 -12.84 -11.94
CA GLN A 110 13.44 -11.64 -12.68
C GLN A 110 12.55 -10.43 -12.32
N SER A 111 11.27 -10.69 -12.07
CA SER A 111 10.26 -9.69 -11.73
C SER A 111 10.20 -9.38 -10.22
N ALA A 112 10.83 -10.23 -9.39
CA ALA A 112 10.70 -10.20 -7.92
C ALA A 112 11.12 -8.87 -7.30
N GLY A 113 12.21 -8.26 -7.78
CA GLY A 113 12.67 -6.96 -7.29
C GLY A 113 11.66 -5.84 -7.50
N LEU A 114 10.97 -5.85 -8.64
CA LEU A 114 9.94 -4.87 -8.97
C LEU A 114 8.70 -5.04 -8.09
N TYR A 115 8.27 -6.29 -7.87
CA TYR A 115 7.19 -6.59 -6.95
C TYR A 115 7.53 -6.23 -5.50
N LEU A 116 8.78 -6.41 -5.08
CA LEU A 116 9.26 -5.98 -3.76
C LEU A 116 9.11 -4.47 -3.60
N LEU A 117 9.65 -3.70 -4.56
CA LEU A 117 9.62 -2.23 -4.52
C LEU A 117 8.19 -1.70 -4.54
N PHE A 118 7.32 -2.28 -5.38
CA PHE A 118 5.92 -1.92 -5.46
C PHE A 118 5.17 -2.25 -4.15
N GLY A 119 5.36 -3.45 -3.61
CA GLY A 119 4.78 -3.89 -2.35
C GLY A 119 5.23 -3.03 -1.17
N LEU A 120 6.54 -2.73 -1.10
CA LEU A 120 7.13 -1.84 -0.09
C LEU A 120 6.55 -0.44 -0.19
N GLY A 121 6.52 0.14 -1.39
CA GLY A 121 5.97 1.47 -1.63
C GLY A 121 4.51 1.54 -1.18
N THR A 122 3.69 0.60 -1.63
CA THR A 122 2.27 0.54 -1.27
C THR A 122 2.06 0.38 0.24
N ALA A 123 2.79 -0.53 0.89
CA ALA A 123 2.69 -0.74 2.33
C ALA A 123 3.21 0.48 3.14
N LEU A 124 4.27 1.14 2.65
CA LEU A 124 4.87 2.31 3.28
C LEU A 124 3.93 3.52 3.19
N PHE A 125 3.38 3.80 2.01
CA PHE A 125 2.38 4.86 1.85
C PHE A 125 1.10 4.55 2.62
N THR A 126 0.67 3.29 2.66
CA THR A 126 -0.48 2.87 3.50
C THR A 126 -0.20 3.13 4.98
N HIS A 127 1.00 2.78 5.48
CA HIS A 127 1.40 3.06 6.85
C HIS A 127 1.44 4.56 7.15
N LEU A 128 2.05 5.34 6.26
CA LEU A 128 2.17 6.79 6.40
C LEU A 128 0.79 7.46 6.36
N PHE A 129 -0.07 7.12 5.39
CA PHE A 129 -1.41 7.67 5.32
C PHE A 129 -2.24 7.25 6.52
N HIS A 130 -2.22 5.98 6.92
CA HIS A 130 -2.95 5.52 8.10
C HIS A 130 -2.47 6.16 9.41
N ARG A 131 -1.19 6.55 9.52
CA ARG A 131 -0.62 7.12 10.74
C ARG A 131 -0.69 8.65 10.79
N HIS A 132 -0.52 9.32 9.65
CA HIS A 132 -0.33 10.76 9.58
C HIS A 132 -1.47 11.54 8.93
N THR A 133 -2.41 10.88 8.24
CA THR A 133 -3.61 11.60 7.78
C THR A 133 -4.60 11.77 8.92
N ARG A 134 -5.37 12.87 8.87
CA ARG A 134 -6.47 13.15 9.80
C ARG A 134 -7.48 12.01 9.88
N LEU A 135 -7.65 11.22 8.80
CA LEU A 135 -8.51 10.03 8.76
C LEU A 135 -8.00 8.92 9.69
N GLY A 136 -6.69 8.67 9.67
CA GLY A 136 -6.04 7.76 10.61
C GLY A 136 -6.13 8.26 12.05
N GLN A 137 -5.82 9.55 12.27
CA GLN A 137 -5.91 10.16 13.59
C GLN A 137 -7.34 10.17 14.16
N LEU A 138 -8.36 10.38 13.33
CA LEU A 138 -9.77 10.26 13.72
C LEU A 138 -10.12 8.82 14.12
N ALA A 139 -9.70 7.82 13.35
CA ALA A 139 -9.92 6.41 13.70
C ALA A 139 -9.22 6.05 15.03
N TRP A 140 -7.99 6.53 15.25
CA TRP A 140 -7.25 6.34 16.51
C TRP A 140 -7.89 7.10 17.69
N ALA A 141 -8.37 8.32 17.48
CA ALA A 141 -9.03 9.13 18.50
C ALA A 141 -10.39 8.55 18.89
N LEU A 142 -11.19 8.11 17.91
CA LEU A 142 -12.46 7.41 18.14
C LEU A 142 -12.23 6.07 18.84
N ALA A 143 -11.17 5.35 18.45
CA ALA A 143 -10.79 4.11 19.12
C ALA A 143 -10.31 4.32 20.56
N GLY A 144 -9.56 5.39 20.82
CA GLY A 144 -9.13 5.80 22.15
C GLY A 144 -10.32 6.19 23.03
N ALA A 145 -11.23 7.01 22.52
CA ALA A 145 -12.44 7.42 23.23
C ALA A 145 -13.34 6.23 23.59
N GLN A 146 -13.49 5.25 22.69
CA GLN A 146 -14.28 4.04 22.98
C GLN A 146 -13.61 3.08 23.96
N ARG A 147 -12.26 3.05 24.03
CA ARG A 147 -11.54 2.26 25.06
C ARG A 147 -11.67 2.87 26.45
N VAL A 148 -11.75 4.20 26.55
CA VAL A 148 -12.00 4.90 27.83
C VAL A 148 -13.46 4.76 28.27
N ALA A 149 -14.40 4.72 27.32
CA ALA A 149 -15.83 4.58 27.59
C ALA A 149 -16.30 3.14 27.88
N ALA A 150 -15.46 2.12 27.67
CA ALA A 150 -15.80 0.74 27.98
C ALA A 150 -15.57 0.48 29.49
N PRO A 151 -16.61 0.15 30.28
CA PRO A 151 -16.43 -0.21 31.69
C PRO A 151 -15.61 -1.50 31.78
N ARG A 152 -14.68 -1.53 32.75
CA ARG A 152 -13.85 -2.71 33.06
C ARG A 152 -14.71 -3.84 33.61
#